data_AF-A0A5C4N6W2-F1
#
_entry.id   AF-A0A5C4N6W2-F1
#
_cell.length_a   1.000
_cell.length_b   1.000
_cell.length_c   1.000
_cell.angle_alpha   90.00
_cell.angle_beta   90.00
_cell.angle_gamma   90.00
#
_symmetry.space_group_name_H-M   'P 1'
#
loop_
_entity.id
_entity.type
_entity.pdbx_description
1 polymer ?
#
loop_
_entity_poly.entity_id
_entity_poly.type
_entity_poly.pdbx_seq_one_letter_code
_entity_poly.pdbx_strand_id
1 'polypeptide(L)'
;MGCTCPSCTRAQVHSIAFARLAAYLETEGPTLARVLTLLDIRGALANLEALQTLHVEPGLEAVALSDVARHLDRLLGDLAAVPFRAKPQIPVEPTDRPLVRDLDAAAHWLGARTQDVLSGVHRALS
;
A
#
# COMPACT_ATOMS: atom_id res chain seq x y z
N MET A 1 -15.51 -8.17 -30.18
CA MET A 1 -15.88 -6.73 -30.30
C MET A 1 -15.03 -5.96 -29.30
N GLY A 2 -13.89 -5.43 -29.74
CA GLY A 2 -12.96 -4.68 -28.88
C GLY A 2 -13.16 -3.19 -29.09
N CYS A 3 -13.61 -2.47 -28.07
CA CYS A 3 -13.69 -1.02 -28.10
C CYS A 3 -12.28 -0.47 -27.85
N THR A 4 -11.58 -0.06 -28.90
CA THR A 4 -10.21 0.50 -28.85
C THR A 4 -10.21 2.02 -28.64
N CYS A 5 -11.29 2.56 -28.10
CA CYS A 5 -11.43 3.99 -27.89
C CYS A 5 -10.49 4.46 -26.75
N PRO A 6 -9.77 5.59 -26.85
CA PRO A 6 -8.82 6.03 -25.83
C PRO A 6 -9.43 6.17 -24.42
N SER A 7 -10.70 6.54 -24.34
CA SER A 7 -11.47 6.59 -23.09
C SER A 7 -11.76 5.20 -22.52
N CYS A 8 -11.96 4.18 -23.36
CA CYS A 8 -12.13 2.78 -22.98
C CYS A 8 -10.83 2.25 -22.35
N THR A 9 -9.67 2.58 -22.93
CA THR A 9 -8.36 2.17 -22.42
C THR A 9 -8.03 2.84 -21.10
N ARG A 10 -8.29 4.15 -20.95
CA ARG A 10 -8.05 4.87 -19.69
C ARG A 10 -8.91 4.32 -18.55
N ALA A 11 -10.21 4.09 -18.79
CA ALA A 11 -11.10 3.49 -17.80
C ALA A 11 -10.64 2.08 -17.38
N GLN A 12 -10.17 1.26 -18.33
CA GLN A 12 -9.59 -0.05 -18.04
C GLN A 12 -8.31 0.04 -17.19
N VAL A 13 -7.41 0.97 -17.51
CA VAL A 13 -6.16 1.13 -16.75
C VAL A 13 -6.43 1.62 -15.32
N HIS A 14 -7.37 2.55 -15.14
CA HIS A 14 -7.83 2.97 -13.81
C HIS A 14 -8.41 1.79 -13.00
N SER A 15 -9.31 1.02 -13.61
CA SER A 15 -9.91 -0.14 -12.97
C SER A 15 -8.87 -1.18 -12.55
N ILE A 16 -7.86 -1.45 -13.39
CA ILE A 16 -6.75 -2.34 -13.06
C ILE A 16 -5.91 -1.80 -11.88
N ALA A 17 -5.63 -0.50 -11.85
CA ALA A 17 -4.88 0.10 -10.75
C ALA A 17 -5.62 -0.01 -9.41
N PHE A 18 -6.92 0.25 -9.40
CA PHE A 18 -7.76 0.07 -8.20
C PHE A 18 -7.87 -1.39 -7.77
N ALA A 19 -8.03 -2.33 -8.71
CA ALA A 19 -8.06 -3.76 -8.39
C ALA A 19 -6.74 -4.24 -7.77
N ARG A 20 -5.60 -3.71 -8.23
CA ARG A 20 -4.29 -4.01 -7.64
C ARG A 20 -4.12 -3.40 -6.25
N LEU A 21 -4.58 -2.16 -6.06
CA LEU A 21 -4.59 -1.52 -4.75
C LEU A 21 -5.45 -2.32 -3.75
N ALA A 22 -6.66 -2.71 -4.16
CA ALA A 22 -7.56 -3.54 -3.36
C ALA A 22 -6.88 -4.82 -2.89
N ALA A 23 -6.36 -5.59 -3.84
CA ALA A 23 -5.67 -6.84 -3.55
C ALA A 23 -4.48 -6.63 -2.60
N TYR A 24 -3.69 -5.56 -2.80
CA TYR A 24 -2.59 -5.21 -1.91
C TYR A 24 -3.05 -4.88 -0.49
N LEU A 25 -4.11 -4.07 -0.32
CA LEU A 25 -4.62 -3.69 0.99
C LEU A 25 -5.22 -4.89 1.74
N GLU A 26 -5.86 -5.81 1.02
CA GLU A 26 -6.41 -7.04 1.61
C GLU A 26 -5.31 -8.03 2.03
N THR A 27 -4.29 -8.25 1.20
CA THR A 27 -3.26 -9.26 1.48
C THR A 27 -2.17 -8.72 2.40
N GLU A 28 -1.65 -7.53 2.11
CA GLU A 28 -0.48 -6.96 2.79
C GLU A 28 -0.85 -5.94 3.86
N GLY A 29 -2.01 -5.29 3.76
CA GLY A 29 -2.43 -4.22 4.68
C GLY A 29 -2.33 -4.60 6.16
N PRO A 30 -2.83 -5.77 6.61
CA PRO A 30 -2.72 -6.17 8.02
C PRO A 30 -1.27 -6.37 8.47
N THR A 31 -0.43 -6.95 7.62
CA THR A 31 1.00 -7.16 7.92
C THR A 31 1.72 -5.82 7.98
N LEU A 32 1.43 -4.91 7.05
CA LEU A 32 1.98 -3.57 7.03
C LEU A 32 1.58 -2.78 8.26
N ALA A 33 0.30 -2.76 8.64
CA ALA A 33 -0.16 -2.11 9.85
C ALA A 33 0.60 -2.59 11.10
N ARG A 34 0.80 -3.92 11.21
CA ARG A 34 1.59 -4.51 12.30
C ARG A 34 3.05 -4.03 12.28
N VAL A 35 3.71 -4.07 11.12
CA VAL A 35 5.10 -3.60 10.98
C VAL A 35 5.23 -2.12 11.36
N LEU A 36 4.35 -1.27 10.85
CA LEU A 36 4.35 0.16 11.14
C LEU A 36 4.09 0.46 12.63
N THR A 37 3.24 -0.35 13.28
CA THR A 37 2.98 -0.26 14.72
C THR A 37 4.23 -0.61 15.53
N LEU A 38 4.92 -1.69 15.14
CA LEU A 38 6.15 -2.14 15.80
C LEU A 38 7.33 -1.16 15.60
N LEU A 39 7.31 -0.40 14.51
CA LEU A 39 8.27 0.66 14.22
C LEU A 39 7.87 2.05 14.78
N ASP A 40 6.70 2.17 15.41
CA ASP A 40 6.09 3.43 15.89
C ASP A 40 6.00 4.54 14.81
N ILE A 41 5.71 4.16 13.56
CA ILE A 41 5.61 5.09 12.43
C ILE A 41 4.16 5.54 12.26
N ARG A 42 3.73 6.45 13.13
CA ARG A 42 2.32 6.89 13.17
C ARG A 42 1.85 7.59 11.89
N GLY A 43 2.74 8.32 11.23
CA GLY A 43 2.45 8.95 9.93
C GLY A 43 2.07 7.94 8.86
N ALA A 44 2.85 6.85 8.76
CA ALA A 44 2.60 5.76 7.83
C ALA A 44 1.30 5.01 8.16
N LEU A 45 1.00 4.78 9.44
CA LEU A 45 -0.26 4.18 9.87
C LEU A 45 -1.47 5.01 9.39
N ALA A 46 -1.42 6.33 9.60
CA ALA A 46 -2.50 7.22 9.16
C ALA A 46 -2.67 7.22 7.63
N ASN A 47 -1.58 7.12 6.86
CA ASN A 47 -1.66 6.98 5.40
C ASN A 47 -2.23 5.63 4.97
N LEU A 48 -1.90 4.54 5.67
CA LEU A 48 -2.47 3.22 5.41
C LEU A 48 -3.97 3.17 5.73
N GLU A 49 -4.39 3.74 6.86
CA GLU A 49 -5.81 3.87 7.22
C GLU A 49 -6.56 4.69 6.18
N ALA A 50 -6.00 5.82 5.72
CA ALA A 50 -6.58 6.62 4.65
C ALA A 50 -6.75 5.82 3.35
N LEU A 51 -5.76 5.02 2.95
CA LEU A 51 -5.87 4.14 1.78
C LEU A 51 -6.97 3.08 1.95
N GLN A 52 -7.13 2.52 3.14
CA GLN A 52 -8.20 1.56 3.45
C GLN A 52 -9.58 2.22 3.39
N THR A 53 -9.73 3.43 3.94
CA THR A 53 -10.98 4.20 3.83
C THR A 53 -11.32 4.49 2.37
N LEU A 54 -10.36 5.03 1.61
CA LEU A 54 -10.53 5.33 0.19
C LEU A 54 -10.88 4.09 -0.64
N HIS A 55 -10.43 2.90 -0.23
CA HIS A 55 -10.74 1.65 -0.89
C HIS A 55 -12.18 1.16 -0.62
N VAL A 56 -12.72 1.40 0.58
CA VAL A 56 -14.03 0.87 0.99
C VAL A 56 -15.17 1.85 0.70
N GLU A 57 -14.87 3.13 0.44
CA GLU A 57 -15.88 4.13 0.13
C GLU A 57 -16.63 3.83 -1.20
N PRO A 58 -17.98 3.76 -1.16
CA PRO A 58 -18.78 3.61 -2.37
C PRO A 58 -18.58 4.84 -3.27
N GLY A 59 -18.18 4.61 -4.52
CA GLY A 59 -17.82 5.68 -5.45
C GLY A 59 -16.32 5.86 -5.68
N LEU A 60 -15.51 4.80 -5.52
CA LEU A 60 -14.09 4.70 -5.91
C LEU A 60 -13.73 5.37 -7.25
N GLU A 61 -14.67 5.47 -8.20
CA GLU A 61 -14.50 6.21 -9.46
C GLU A 61 -14.29 7.72 -9.26
N ALA A 62 -14.77 8.28 -8.15
CA ALA A 62 -14.60 9.68 -7.73
C ALA A 62 -13.35 9.89 -6.85
N VAL A 63 -12.76 8.81 -6.31
CA VAL A 63 -11.47 8.91 -5.63
C VAL A 63 -10.40 9.17 -6.67
N ALA A 64 -9.75 10.33 -6.58
CA ALA A 64 -8.70 10.67 -7.52
C ALA A 64 -7.51 9.73 -7.28
N LEU A 65 -7.07 9.01 -8.32
CA LEU A 65 -5.83 8.21 -8.27
C LEU A 65 -4.61 9.03 -7.78
N SER A 66 -4.67 10.36 -7.90
CA SER A 66 -3.68 11.28 -7.33
C SER A 66 -3.65 11.27 -5.79
N ASP A 67 -4.79 11.10 -5.12
CA ASP A 67 -4.84 10.96 -3.66
C ASP A 67 -4.30 9.62 -3.20
N VAL A 68 -4.64 8.54 -3.92
CA VAL A 68 -4.05 7.22 -3.71
C VAL A 68 -2.53 7.30 -3.86
N ALA A 69 -2.03 7.89 -4.96
CA ALA A 69 -0.59 8.05 -5.21
C ALA A 69 0.06 8.85 -4.07
N ARG A 70 -0.54 9.97 -3.65
CA ARG A 70 -0.04 10.80 -2.56
C ARG A 70 0.10 10.05 -1.23
N HIS A 71 -0.88 9.21 -0.88
CA HIS A 71 -0.80 8.40 0.35
C HIS A 71 0.24 7.28 0.25
N LEU A 72 0.34 6.61 -0.90
CA LEU A 72 1.36 5.59 -1.15
C LEU A 72 2.79 6.18 -1.15
N ASP A 73 2.99 7.36 -1.72
CA ASP A 73 4.28 8.08 -1.69
C ASP A 73 4.70 8.41 -0.26
N ARG A 74 3.77 8.94 0.56
CA ARG A 74 4.05 9.25 1.97
C ARG A 74 4.37 8.00 2.77
N LEU A 75 3.61 6.92 2.55
CA LEU A 75 3.85 5.62 3.17
C LEU A 75 5.26 5.09 2.84
N LEU A 76 5.68 5.19 1.58
CA LEU A 76 7.02 4.82 1.13
C LEU A 76 8.11 5.72 1.73
N GLY A 77 7.89 7.02 1.76
CA GLY A 77 8.82 7.98 2.37
C GLY A 77 9.05 7.69 3.84
N ASP A 78 7.97 7.41 4.58
CA ASP A 78 8.03 7.07 5.99
C ASP A 78 8.73 5.72 6.24
N LEU A 79 8.47 4.70 5.41
CA LEU A 79 9.16 3.41 5.46
C LEU A 79 10.66 3.53 5.14
N ALA A 80 11.02 4.36 4.17
CA ALA A 80 12.41 4.58 3.77
C ALA A 80 13.20 5.38 4.83
N ALA A 81 12.51 6.21 5.62
CA ALA A 81 13.11 7.01 6.69
C ALA A 81 13.42 6.19 7.95
N VAL A 82 12.95 4.94 8.05
CA VAL A 82 13.22 4.07 9.20
C VAL A 82 14.71 3.77 9.26
N PRO A 83 15.41 4.16 10.35
CA PRO A 83 16.77 3.71 10.55
C PRO A 83 16.73 2.20 10.81
N PHE A 84 17.28 1.41 9.89
CA PHE A 84 17.48 -0.07 9.94
C PHE A 84 18.40 -0.53 11.10
N ARG A 85 18.25 0.06 12.28
CA ARG A 85 19.00 -0.23 13.52
C ARG A 85 18.09 -0.46 14.72
N ALA A 86 16.78 -0.31 14.55
CA ALA A 86 15.83 -0.60 15.61
C ALA A 86 15.77 -2.12 15.78
N LYS A 87 16.61 -2.70 16.67
CA LYS A 87 16.38 -4.04 17.21
C LYS A 87 15.06 -4.01 17.97
N PRO A 88 13.97 -4.58 17.46
CA PRO A 88 12.73 -4.58 18.20
C PRO A 88 12.68 -5.94 18.91
N GLN A 89 12.72 -5.93 20.23
CA GLN A 89 12.36 -7.11 21.02
C GLN A 89 10.85 -7.30 20.86
N ILE A 90 10.42 -7.94 19.78
CA ILE A 90 8.99 -8.17 19.51
C ILE A 90 8.59 -9.48 20.20
N PRO A 91 7.55 -9.48 21.05
CA PRO A 91 6.97 -10.70 21.57
C PRO A 91 6.47 -11.58 20.42
N VAL A 92 6.89 -12.85 20.42
CA VAL A 92 6.46 -13.87 19.47
C VAL A 92 5.01 -14.23 19.79
N GLU A 93 4.04 -13.61 19.10
CA GLU A 93 2.66 -14.11 19.13
C GLU A 93 2.48 -15.28 18.14
N PRO A 94 1.75 -16.34 18.54
CA PRO A 94 1.47 -17.47 17.69
C PRO A 94 0.32 -17.11 16.74
N THR A 95 0.66 -16.66 15.54
CA THR A 95 -0.30 -16.55 14.44
C THR A 95 0.21 -17.35 13.26
N ASP A 96 -0.69 -18.05 12.55
CA ASP A 96 -0.43 -18.82 11.32
C ASP A 96 0.08 -17.99 10.12
N ARG A 97 0.38 -16.70 10.33
CA ARG A 97 1.03 -15.83 9.37
C ARG A 97 2.53 -15.82 9.62
N PRO A 98 3.38 -15.74 8.57
CA PRO A 98 4.83 -15.74 8.75
C PRO A 98 5.21 -14.67 9.77
N LEU A 99 5.70 -15.14 10.93
CA LEU A 99 6.25 -14.29 11.96
C LEU A 99 7.25 -13.34 11.30
N VAL A 100 7.08 -12.03 11.53
CA VAL A 100 8.08 -11.02 11.18
C VAL A 100 9.29 -11.27 12.09
N ARG A 101 10.10 -12.28 11.74
CA ARG A 101 11.33 -12.66 12.45
C ARG A 101 12.40 -11.59 12.29
N ASP A 102 12.28 -10.80 11.23
CA ASP A 102 13.15 -9.70 10.87
C ASP A 102 12.28 -8.53 10.41
N LEU A 103 12.17 -7.51 11.26
CA LEU A 103 11.34 -6.33 11.01
C LEU A 103 11.89 -5.48 9.86
N ASP A 104 13.21 -5.46 9.70
CA ASP A 104 13.90 -4.74 8.64
C ASP A 104 13.62 -5.41 7.29
N ALA A 105 13.72 -6.73 7.24
CA ALA A 105 13.38 -7.49 6.03
C ALA A 105 11.89 -7.34 5.67
N ALA A 106 11.00 -7.36 6.66
CA ALA A 106 9.58 -7.15 6.42
C ALA A 106 9.27 -5.73 5.94
N ALA A 107 9.86 -4.70 6.55
CA ALA A 107 9.71 -3.31 6.12
C ALA A 107 10.24 -3.11 4.68
N HIS A 108 11.40 -3.69 4.35
CA HIS A 108 11.97 -3.63 3.01
C HIS A 108 11.08 -4.33 1.97
N TRP A 109 10.62 -5.55 2.28
CA TRP A 109 9.74 -6.29 1.40
C TRP A 109 8.41 -5.57 1.18
N LEU A 110 7.77 -5.07 2.26
CA LEU A 110 6.54 -4.31 2.16
C LEU A 110 6.73 -3.01 1.38
N GLY A 111 7.84 -2.30 1.58
CA GLY A 111 8.19 -1.10 0.81
C GLY A 111 8.31 -1.39 -0.68
N ALA A 112 8.97 -2.49 -1.07
CA ALA A 112 9.02 -2.91 -2.48
C ALA A 112 7.63 -3.17 -3.06
N ARG A 113 6.74 -3.82 -2.28
CA ARG A 113 5.35 -4.07 -2.69
C ARG A 113 4.54 -2.79 -2.82
N THR A 114 4.71 -1.82 -1.91
CA THR A 114 4.08 -0.50 -2.00
C THR A 114 4.54 0.25 -3.25
N GLN A 115 5.83 0.20 -3.58
CA GLN A 115 6.41 0.82 -4.77
C GLN A 115 5.85 0.23 -6.08
N ASP A 116 5.65 -1.08 -6.13
CA ASP A 116 5.03 -1.74 -7.28
C ASP A 116 3.59 -1.24 -7.51
N VAL A 117 2.80 -1.12 -6.44
CA VAL A 117 1.43 -0.61 -6.50
C VAL A 117 1.43 0.85 -6.94
N LEU A 118 2.27 1.70 -6.34
CA LEU A 118 2.42 3.10 -6.71
C LEU A 118 2.78 3.27 -8.19
N SER A 119 3.71 2.44 -8.70
CA SER A 119 4.09 2.47 -10.12
C SER A 119 2.90 2.13 -11.03
N GLY A 120 2.03 1.21 -10.60
CA GLY A 120 0.76 0.92 -11.25
C GLY A 120 -0.20 2.11 -11.27
N VAL A 121 -0.31 2.83 -10.14
CA VAL A 121 -1.13 4.04 -10.01
C VAL A 121 -0.60 5.18 -10.88
N HIS A 122 0.71 5.43 -10.90
CA HIS A 122 1.32 6.44 -11.77
C HIS A 122 1.12 6.16 -13.26
N ARG A 123 1.22 4.88 -13.67
CA ARG A 123 0.89 4.49 -15.05
C ARG A 123 -0.58 4.77 -15.39
N ALA A 124 -1.48 4.65 -14.43
CA ALA A 124 -2.90 4.96 -14.65
C ALA A 124 -3.19 6.47 -14.72
N LEU A 125 -2.35 7.29 -14.08
CA LEU A 125 -2.44 8.76 -14.13
C LEU A 125 -1.84 9.39 -15.40
N SER A 126 -1.00 8.66 -16.14
CA SER A 126 -0.34 9.11 -17.38
C SER A 126 -1.28 9.00 -18.59
#